data_AF-A0A0H3WZI4-F1
#
_entry.id   AF-A0A0H3WZI4-F1
#
_cell.length_a   1.000
_cell.length_b   1.000
_cell.length_c   1.000
_cell.angle_alpha   90.00
_cell.angle_beta   90.00
_cell.angle_gamma   90.00
#
_symmetry.space_group_name_H-M   'P 1'
#
loop_
_entity.id
_entity.type
_entity.pdbx_description
1 polymer ?
#
loop_
_entity_poly.entity_id
_entity_poly.type
_entity_poly.pdbx_seq_one_letter_code
_entity_poly.pdbx_strand_id
1 'polypeptide(L)' 'MIKISLFAEQERESKLDQIGDALSKLSEHVDFVALAAQIDEAAPRPGRERGGRPPFPTELMVRRCQLREV' A
#
# COMPACT_ATOMS: atom_id res chain seq x y z
N MET A 1 -8.93 -27.87 -11.21
CA MET A 1 -9.88 -28.06 -10.09
C MET A 1 -9.74 -26.85 -9.17
N ILE A 2 -10.66 -25.89 -9.29
CA ILE A 2 -10.60 -24.61 -8.57
C ILE A 2 -11.06 -24.88 -7.13
N LYS A 3 -10.12 -24.94 -6.18
CA LYS A 3 -10.41 -24.99 -4.74
C LYS A 3 -10.64 -23.57 -4.22
N ILE A 4 -11.71 -22.92 -4.64
CA ILE A 4 -12.15 -21.71 -3.94
C ILE A 4 -12.80 -22.20 -2.64
N SER A 5 -12.18 -21.86 -1.51
CA SER A 5 -12.76 -22.08 -0.17
C SER A 5 -14.19 -21.52 -0.15
N LEU A 6 -15.12 -22.23 0.50
CA LEU A 6 -16.49 -21.75 0.70
C LEU A 6 -16.51 -20.42 1.48
N PHE A 7 -15.43 -20.12 2.20
CA PHE A 7 -15.21 -18.90 2.97
C PHE A 7 -14.16 -17.97 2.36
N ALA A 8 -13.81 -18.13 1.09
CA ALA A 8 -12.74 -17.35 0.46
C ALA A 8 -12.95 -15.83 0.56
N GLU A 9 -14.21 -15.36 0.52
CA GLU A 9 -14.52 -13.94 0.75
C GLU A 9 -14.31 -13.52 2.20
N GLN A 10 -14.84 -14.27 3.19
CA GLN A 10 -14.60 -13.98 4.61
C GLN A 10 -13.11 -13.99 4.97
N GLU A 11 -12.36 -14.95 4.44
CA GLU A 11 -10.91 -15.05 4.66
C GLU A 11 -10.18 -13.86 4.04
N ARG A 12 -10.65 -13.35 2.89
CA ARG A 12 -10.10 -12.16 2.24
C ARG A 12 -10.42 -10.90 3.04
N GLU A 13 -11.66 -10.73 3.47
CA GLU A 13 -12.10 -9.60 4.29
C GLU A 13 -11.32 -9.55 5.61
N SER A 14 -11.26 -10.67 6.33
CA SER A 14 -10.50 -10.76 7.59
C SER A 14 -9.03 -10.38 7.42
N LYS A 15 -8.41 -10.78 6.30
CA LYS A 15 -7.02 -10.38 5.99
C LYS A 15 -6.91 -8.89 5.67
N LEU A 16 -7.87 -8.32 4.95
CA LEU A 16 -7.88 -6.90 4.65
C LEU A 16 -8.07 -6.06 5.92
N ASP A 17 -8.94 -6.50 6.83
CA ASP A 17 -9.17 -5.85 8.12
C ASP A 17 -7.90 -5.85 8.96
N GLN A 18 -7.22 -6.99 9.09
CA GLN A 18 -5.94 -7.08 9.81
C GLN A 18 -4.88 -6.14 9.26
N ILE A 19 -4.78 -6.04 7.93
CA ILE A 19 -3.86 -5.12 7.25
C ILE A 19 -4.26 -3.66 7.52
N GLY A 20 -5.56 -3.34 7.46
CA GLY A 20 -6.11 -2.02 7.74
C GLY A 20 -5.87 -1.56 9.17
N ASP A 21 -6.03 -2.46 10.15
CA ASP A 21 -5.78 -2.22 11.56
C ASP A 21 -4.31 -1.90 11.83
N ALA A 22 -3.40 -2.64 11.20
CA ALA A 22 -1.96 -2.40 11.32
C ALA A 22 -1.57 -1.03 10.75
N LEU A 23 -2.08 -0.68 9.56
CA LEU A 23 -1.85 0.64 8.97
C LEU A 23 -2.46 1.78 9.81
N SER A 24 -3.64 1.57 10.39
CA SER A 24 -4.28 2.56 11.26
C SER A 24 -3.43 2.84 12.50
N LYS A 25 -2.90 1.80 13.15
CA LYS A 25 -1.97 1.99 14.28
C LYS A 25 -0.68 2.70 13.87
N LEU A 26 -0.12 2.38 12.71
CA LEU A 26 1.06 3.08 12.20
C LEU A 26 0.79 4.55 11.89
N SER A 27 -0.44 4.90 11.47
CA SER A 27 -0.81 6.29 11.19
C SER A 27 -0.79 7.20 12.42
N GLU A 28 -0.87 6.65 13.63
CA GLU A 28 -0.74 7.40 14.88
C GLU A 28 0.71 7.88 15.13
N HIS A 29 1.69 7.22 14.51
CA HIS A 29 3.11 7.50 14.71
C HIS A 29 3.82 8.00 13.46
N VAL A 30 3.24 7.78 12.27
CA VAL A 30 3.85 8.11 10.98
C VAL A 30 2.91 8.99 10.18
N ASP A 31 3.36 10.20 9.88
CA ASP A 31 2.73 11.05 8.87
C ASP A 31 3.12 10.54 7.47
N PHE A 32 2.25 9.70 6.90
CA PHE A 32 2.46 9.12 5.58
C PHE A 32 2.51 10.17 4.46
N VAL A 33 1.83 11.31 4.62
CA VAL A 33 1.79 12.37 3.61
C VAL A 33 3.13 13.11 3.62
N ALA A 34 3.61 13.49 4.81
CA ALA A 34 4.93 14.12 4.95
C ALA A 34 6.06 13.19 4.47
N LEU A 35 5.99 11.90 4.82
CA LEU A 35 6.95 10.90 4.37
C LEU A 35 6.93 10.70 2.85
N ALA A 36 5.73 10.68 2.24
CA ALA A 36 5.58 10.57 0.80
C ALA A 36 6.20 11.77 0.07
N ALA A 37 6.01 12.98 0.59
CA ALA A 37 6.60 14.19 0.01
C ALA A 37 8.13 14.14 0.03
N GLN A 38 8.73 13.72 1.16
CA GLN A 38 10.19 13.55 1.26
C GLN A 38 10.71 12.49 0.30
N ILE A 39 9.97 11.40 0.09
CA ILE A 39 10.35 10.35 -0.86
C ILE A 39 10.26 10.84 -2.30
N ASP A 40 9.24 11.61 -2.65
CA ASP A 40 9.12 12.20 -3.98
C ASP A 40 10.26 13.19 -4.28
N GLU A 41 10.76 13.90 -3.26
CA GLU A 41 11.94 14.77 -3.37
C GLU A 41 13.25 13.97 -3.48
N ALA A 42 13.43 12.96 -2.63
CA ALA A 42 14.66 12.16 -2.57
C ALA A 42 14.81 11.20 -3.77
N ALA A 43 13.69 10.71 -4.31
CA ALA A 43 13.64 9.74 -5.40
C ALA A 43 12.59 10.15 -6.44
N PRO A 44 12.85 11.21 -7.23
CA PRO A 44 11.91 11.69 -8.23
C PRO A 44 11.66 10.63 -9.30
N ARG A 45 10.38 10.38 -9.58
CA ARG A 45 9.97 9.31 -10.49
C ARG A 45 10.22 9.72 -11.95
N PRO A 46 10.64 8.77 -12.82
CA PRO A 46 10.85 9.07 -14.23
C PRO A 46 9.54 9.52 -14.90
N GLY A 47 9.68 10.47 -15.84
CA GLY A 47 8.57 11.08 -16.56
C GLY A 47 7.73 10.09 -17.38
N ARG A 48 6.53 10.54 -17.78
CA ARG A 48 5.54 9.73 -18.53
C ARG A 48 5.89 9.47 -20.00
N GLU A 49 7.14 9.68 -20.39
CA GLU A 49 7.57 9.72 -21.79
C GLU A 49 7.38 8.38 -22.52
N ARG A 50 7.31 7.25 -21.81
CA ARG A 50 7.17 5.92 -22.41
C ARG A 50 5.76 5.32 -22.39
N GLY A 51 4.75 6.05 -21.91
CA GLY A 51 3.39 5.52 -21.78
C GLY A 51 3.27 4.36 -20.78
N GLY A 52 2.06 4.10 -20.28
CA GLY A 52 1.80 3.05 -19.29
C GLY A 52 0.74 3.44 -18.25
N ARG A 53 0.36 2.48 -17.40
CA ARG A 53 -0.56 2.75 -16.28
C ARG A 53 0.08 3.80 -15.36
N PRO A 54 -0.64 4.88 -15.00
CA PRO A 54 -0.12 5.85 -14.05
C PRO A 54 0.37 5.14 -12.78
N PRO A 55 1.56 5.50 -12.27
CA PRO A 55 2.03 4.93 -11.02
C PRO A 55 1.04 5.28 -9.91
N PHE A 56 0.85 4.35 -8.98
CA PHE A 56 0.04 4.64 -7.79
C PHE A 56 0.63 5.83 -7.02
N PRO A 57 -0.21 6.65 -6.35
CA PRO A 57 0.23 7.71 -5.46
C PRO A 57 1.36 7.26 -4.53
N THR A 58 2.33 8.14 -4.29
CA THR A 58 3.52 7.81 -3.49
C THR A 58 3.13 7.38 -2.09
N GLU A 59 2.17 8.07 -1.47
CA GLU A 59 1.61 7.70 -0.17
C GLU A 59 1.09 6.25 -0.13
N LEU A 60 0.35 5.80 -1.16
CA LEU A 60 -0.14 4.41 -1.23
C LEU A 60 1.00 3.41 -1.38
N MET A 61 2.05 3.78 -2.12
CA MET A 61 3.23 2.94 -2.26
C MET A 61 4.02 2.85 -0.96
N VAL A 62 4.16 3.96 -0.23
CA VAL A 62 4.77 4.02 1.10
C VAL A 62 4.00 3.09 2.03
N ARG A 63 2.70 3.32 2.23
CA ARG A 63 1.86 2.46 3.09
C ARG A 63 1.98 0.98 2.75
N ARG A 64 2.06 0.61 1.47
CA ARG A 64 2.28 -0.78 1.03
C ARG A 64 3.67 -1.30 1.41
N CYS A 65 4.71 -0.49 1.31
CA CYS A 65 6.08 -0.92 1.68
C CYS A 65 6.17 -1.34 3.15
N GLN A 66 5.49 -0.63 4.06
CA GLN A 66 5.49 -1.01 5.49
C GLN A 66 4.83 -2.37 5.76
N LEU A 67 3.88 -2.80 4.93
CA LEU A 67 3.21 -4.10 5.08
C LEU A 67 4.08 -5.30 4.66
N ARG A 68 5.21 -5.09 3.99
CA ARG A 68 6.06 -6.16 3.48
C ARG A 68 7.27 -6.45 4.36
N GLU A 69 7.60 -5.56 5.30
CA GLU A 69 8.69 -5.72 6.28
C GLU A 69 8.24 -6.37 7.59
N VAL A 70 6.93 -6.57 7.80
CA VAL A 70 6.34 -7.37 8.89
C VAL A 70 5.98 -8.75 8.35
#